data_AF-A0A937YQK3-F1
#
_entry.id   AF-A0A937YQK3-F1
#
_cell.length_a   1.000
_cell.length_b   1.000
_cell.length_c   1.000
_cell.angle_alpha   90.00
_cell.angle_beta   90.00
_cell.angle_gamma   90.00
#
_symmetry.space_group_name_H-M   'P 1'
#
loop_
_entity.id
_entity.type
_entity.pdbx_description
1 polymer ?
#
loop_
_entity_poly.entity_id
_entity_poly.type
_entity_poly.pdbx_seq_one_letter_code
_entity_poly.pdbx_strand_id
1 'polypeptide(L)' 'MLLVCPACATEYTVADGTIGAGGRRVRCHRCAHVWQQAAAAPSAGRPPPAPVPA' A
#
# COMPACT_ATOMS: atom_id res chain seq x y z
N MET A 1 5.21 -0.68 -9.58
CA MET A 1 4.15 -0.02 -8.75
C MET A 1 4.66 1.29 -8.15
N LEU A 2 3.78 2.26 -7.85
CA LEU A 2 4.14 3.54 -7.20
C LEU A 2 3.92 3.47 -5.69
N LEU A 3 4.92 3.84 -4.88
CA LEU A 3 4.81 3.96 -3.43
C LEU A 3 4.99 5.41 -3.00
N VAL A 4 4.21 5.82 -1.99
CA VAL A 4 4.30 7.13 -1.34
C VAL A 4 4.83 6.95 0.07
N CYS A 5 5.88 7.68 0.43
CA CYS A 5 6.40 7.64 1.78
C CYS A 5 5.51 8.43 2.75
N PRO A 6 5.01 7.83 3.84
CA PRO A 6 4.16 8.55 4.80
C PRO A 6 4.91 9.61 5.62
N ALA A 7 6.23 9.52 5.71
CA ALA A 7 7.04 10.45 6.51
C ALA A 7 7.42 11.73 5.76
N CYS A 8 7.54 11.69 4.42
CA CYS A 8 8.02 12.82 3.64
C CYS A 8 7.24 13.07 2.34
N ALA A 9 6.16 12.31 2.12
CA ALA A 9 5.32 12.35 0.93
C ALA A 9 6.08 12.17 -0.40
N THR A 10 7.30 11.61 -0.38
CA THR A 10 8.02 11.33 -1.63
C THR A 10 7.40 10.14 -2.34
N GLU A 11 7.17 10.32 -3.63
CA GLU A 11 6.64 9.29 -4.52
C GLU A 11 7.82 8.63 -5.25
N TYR A 12 7.85 7.30 -5.31
CA TYR A 12 8.87 6.58 -6.06
C TYR A 12 8.36 5.25 -6.59
N THR A 13 8.88 4.86 -7.75
CA THR A 13 8.52 3.62 -8.42
C THR A 13 9.39 2.48 -7.91
N VAL A 14 8.77 1.36 -7.55
CA VAL A 14 9.49 0.12 -7.17
C VAL A 14 9.14 -1.00 -8.14
N ALA A 15 10.07 -1.94 -8.29
CA ALA A 15 9.88 -3.11 -9.13
C ALA A 15 8.66 -3.92 -8.68
N ASP A 16 7.79 -4.20 -9.64
CA ASP A 16 6.61 -5.03 -9.48
C ASP A 16 7.06 -6.45 -9.10
N GLY A 17 6.71 -6.88 -7.87
CA GLY A 17 7.22 -8.12 -7.27
C GLY A 17 8.08 -7.91 -6.01
N THR A 18 8.57 -6.69 -5.75
CA THR A 18 9.25 -6.38 -4.47
C THR A 18 8.30 -6.54 -3.29
N ILE A 19 7.03 -6.22 -3.52
CA ILE A 19 5.96 -6.34 -2.54
C ILE A 19 5.13 -7.57 -2.93
N GLY A 20 5.49 -8.71 -2.34
CA GLY A 20 4.75 -9.94 -2.54
C GLY A 20 3.36 -9.91 -1.88
N ALA A 21 2.57 -10.95 -2.11
CA ALA A 21 1.19 -11.07 -1.61
C ALA A 21 1.06 -10.99 -0.06
N GLY A 22 2.13 -11.22 0.68
CA GLY A 22 2.18 -11.06 2.15
C GLY A 22 2.53 -9.65 2.64
N GLY A 23 2.69 -8.68 1.74
CA GLY A 23 3.29 -7.39 2.05
C GLY A 23 4.81 -7.47 2.19
N ARG A 24 5.44 -6.30 2.32
CA ARG A 24 6.91 -6.19 2.43
C ARG A 24 7.30 -4.94 3.22
N ARG A 25 8.41 -5.02 3.96
CA ARG A 25 9.08 -3.82 4.51
C ARG A 25 9.74 -3.03 3.40
N VAL A 26 9.44 -1.74 3.34
CA VAL A 26 9.96 -0.81 2.33
C VAL A 26 10.73 0.30 3.03
N ARG A 27 11.83 0.75 2.43
CA ARG A 27 12.67 1.84 2.93
C ARG A 27 12.63 3.01 1.94
N CYS A 28 12.29 4.20 2.44
CA CYS A 28 12.34 5.42 1.65
C CYS A 28 13.77 5.75 1.23
N HIS A 29 14.01 6.04 -0.04
CA HIS A 29 15.34 6.46 -0.51
C HIS A 29 15.70 7.90 -0.06
N ARG A 30 14.69 8.75 0.19
CA ARG A 30 14.88 10.17 0.52
C ARG A 30 15.15 10.42 2.00
N CYS A 31 14.37 9.80 2.89
CA CYS A 31 14.46 10.02 4.35
C CYS A 31 14.84 8.76 5.14
N ALA A 32 15.10 7.63 4.47
CA ALA A 32 15.39 6.34 5.11
C ALA A 32 14.29 5.78 6.03
N HIS A 33 13.09 6.38 6.07
CA HIS A 33 11.95 5.85 6.82
C HIS A 33 11.56 4.46 6.32
N VAL A 34 11.34 3.53 7.25
CA VAL A 34 10.98 2.14 6.96
C VAL A 34 9.56 1.87 7.42
N TRP A 35 8.71 1.36 6.54
CA TRP A 35 7.33 0.99 6.86
C TRP A 35 6.95 -0.35 6.23
N GLN A 36 5.84 -0.92 6.70
CA GLN A 36 5.24 -2.13 6.16
C GLN A 36 4.30 -1.72 5.03
N GLN A 37 4.57 -2.11 3.79
CA GLN A 37 3.64 -1.92 2.67
C GLN A 37 2.86 -3.21 2.50
N ALA A 38 1.55 -3.16 2.73
CA ALA A 38 0.67 -4.29 2.51
C ALA A 38 0.72 -4.69 1.02
N ALA A 39 0.48 -5.95 0.68
CA ALA A 39 0.16 -6.23 -0.71
C ALA A 39 -1.05 -5.38 -1.08
N ALA A 40 -1.11 -4.86 -2.32
CA ALA A 40 -2.36 -4.38 -2.87
C ALA A 40 -3.30 -5.59 -2.92
N ALA A 41 -3.98 -5.87 -1.80
CA ALA A 41 -4.94 -6.93 -1.71
C ALA A 41 -5.98 -6.64 -2.80
N PRO A 42 -6.40 -7.63 -3.60
CA PRO A 42 -7.55 -7.45 -4.45
C PRO A 42 -8.75 -7.29 -3.51
N SER A 43 -9.11 -6.03 -3.21
CA SER A 43 -10.30 -5.58 -2.49
C SER A 43 -11.10 -6.70 -1.82
N ALA A 44 -10.57 -7.30 -0.75
CA ALA A 44 -11.32 -8.24 0.06
C ALA A 44 -12.18 -7.42 1.02
N GLY A 45 -13.36 -7.01 0.54
CA GLY A 45 -14.48 -6.64 1.39
C GLY A 45 -14.50 -5.20 1.88
N ARG A 46 -14.85 -4.26 1.00
CA ARG A 46 -15.88 -3.32 1.43
C ARG A 46 -17.19 -4.10 1.31
N PRO A 47 -17.90 -4.46 2.41
CA PRO A 47 -19.25 -4.95 2.25
C PRO A 47 -20.01 -3.86 1.46
N PRO A 48 -20.82 -4.23 0.44
CA PRO A 48 -21.66 -3.24 -0.21
C PRO A 48 -22.44 -2.51 0.90
N PRO A 49 -22.60 -1.18 0.81
CA PRO A 49 -23.43 -0.48 1.79
C PRO A 49 -24.77 -1.19 1.82
N ALA A 50 -25.15 -1.75 2.98
CA ALA A 50 -26.37 -2.52 3.13
C ALA A 50 -27.53 -1.70 2.54
N PRO A 51 -28.42 -2.30 1.73
CA PRO A 51 -29.54 -1.56 1.18
C PRO A 51 -30.37 -1.04 2.34
N VAL A 52 -30.51 0.28 2.45
CA VAL A 52 -31.44 0.89 3.40
C VAL A 52 -32.86 0.51 2.96
N PRO A 53 -33.63 -0.27 3.74
CA PRO A 53 -35.03 -0.51 3.42
C PRO A 53 -35.82 0.78 3.67
N ALA A 54 -36.68 1.14 2.71
CA ALA A 54 -37.67 2.20 2.81
C ALA A 54 -39.06 1.61 3.08
#